data_AF-K9PW02-F1
#
_entry.id   AF-K9PW02-F1
#
_cell.length_a   1.000
_cell.length_b   1.000
_cell.length_c   1.000
_cell.angle_alpha   90.00
_cell.angle_beta   90.00
_cell.angle_gamma   90.00
#
_symmetry.space_group_name_H-M   'P 1'
#
loop_
_entity.id
_entity.type
_entity.pdbx_description
1 polymer ?
#
loop_
_entity_poly.entity_id
_entity_poly.type
_entity_poly.pdbx_seq_one_letter_code
_entity_poly.pdbx_strand_id
1 'polypeptide(L)' 'MRCAIISRAGQTLARGKLVLTTIEQEQLRLDLVTDRGRYLEGGLVSNDGDMTEASLELSRKFFDVWGMSNLQLHVTLR' A
#
# COMPACT_ATOMS: atom_id res chain seq x y z
N MET A 1 -6.98 6.54 4.16
CA MET A 1 -7.21 5.36 5.02
C MET A 1 -5.91 5.04 5.79
N ARG A 2 -5.92 4.81 7.11
CA ARG A 2 -4.67 4.58 7.87
C ARG A 2 -4.25 3.12 7.81
N CYS A 3 -2.94 2.85 7.83
CA CYS A 3 -2.42 1.49 7.82
C CYS A 3 -1.14 1.30 8.64
N ALA A 4 -0.84 0.05 8.95
CA ALA A 4 0.42 -0.41 9.51
C ALA A 4 0.94 -1.60 8.69
N ILE A 5 2.25 -1.61 8.40
CA ILE A 5 2.95 -2.74 7.81
C ILE A 5 3.55 -3.55 8.95
N ILE A 6 3.16 -4.82 9.04
CA ILE A 6 3.47 -5.70 10.17
C ILE A 6 4.20 -6.93 9.63
N SER A 7 5.31 -7.30 10.27
CA SER A 7 6.03 -8.52 9.93
C SER A 7 5.25 -9.76 10.37
N ARG A 8 5.60 -10.93 9.83
CA ARG A 8 5.05 -12.21 10.31
C ARG A 8 5.23 -12.42 11.83
N ALA A 9 6.27 -11.84 12.43
CA ALA A 9 6.53 -11.92 13.87
C ALA A 9 5.70 -10.93 14.71
N GLY A 10 4.79 -10.16 14.09
CA GLY A 10 3.96 -9.16 14.76
C GLY A 10 4.64 -7.80 14.97
N GLN A 11 5.87 -7.61 14.47
CA GLN A 11 6.56 -6.33 14.58
C GLN A 11 5.99 -5.32 13.59
N THR A 12 5.60 -4.14 14.08
CA THR A 12 5.26 -3.03 13.19
C THR A 12 6.53 -2.45 12.57
N LEU A 13 6.66 -2.56 11.24
CA LEU A 13 7.80 -2.05 10.47
C LEU A 13 7.61 -0.58 10.08
N ALA A 14 6.38 -0.21 9.73
CA ALA A 14 6.03 1.15 9.36
C ALA A 14 4.54 1.41 9.60
N ARG A 15 4.19 2.69 9.72
CA ARG A 15 2.82 3.20 9.75
C ARG A 15 2.65 4.21 8.63
N GLY A 16 1.43 4.39 8.17
CA GLY A 16 1.16 5.29 7.07
C GLY A 16 -0.31 5.40 6.71
N LYS A 17 -0.54 5.81 5.47
CA LYS A 17 -1.87 5.89 4.86
C LYS A 17 -1.84 5.31 3.45
N LEU A 18 -2.90 4.57 3.12
CA LEU A 18 -3.26 4.27 1.75
C LEU A 18 -3.98 5.49 1.16
N VAL A 19 -3.59 5.86 -0.05
CA VAL A 19 -4.15 6.99 -0.81
C VAL A 19 -4.48 6.53 -2.23
N LEU A 20 -5.55 7.08 -2.79
CA LEU A 20 -5.85 6.94 -4.21
C LEU A 20 -5.30 8.17 -4.90
N THR A 21 -4.39 7.95 -5.83
CA THR A 21 -3.75 9.00 -6.62
C THR A 21 -4.36 8.97 -8.01
N THR A 22 -4.96 10.08 -8.43
CA THR A 22 -5.38 10.25 -9.83
C THR A 22 -4.15 10.44 -10.69
N ILE A 23 -4.00 9.59 -11.70
CA ILE A 23 -2.96 9.68 -12.71
C ILE A 23 -3.56 10.17 -14.04
N GLU A 24 -2.78 10.10 -15.11
CA GLU A 24 -3.25 10.46 -16.45
C GLU A 24 -4.52 9.68 -16.83
N GLN A 25 -5.40 10.32 -17.63
CA GLN A 25 -6.66 9.74 -18.10
C GLN A 25 -7.69 9.42 -17.00
N GLU A 26 -7.65 10.11 -15.86
CA GLU A 26 -8.57 9.91 -14.72
C GLU A 26 -8.47 8.52 -14.06
N GLN A 27 -7.45 7.73 -14.42
CA GLN A 27 -7.21 6.44 -13.78
C GLN A 27 -6.76 6.65 -12.32
N LEU A 28 -7.19 5.76 -11.43
CA LEU A 28 -6.76 5.77 -10.03
C LEU A 28 -5.64 4.75 -9.81
N ARG A 29 -4.66 5.12 -8.99
CA ARG A 29 -3.60 4.23 -8.50
C ARG A 29 -3.64 4.16 -6.98
N LEU A 30 -3.49 2.95 -6.43
CA LEU A 30 -3.44 2.75 -4.99
C LEU A 30 -2.00 2.93 -4.49
N ASP A 31 -1.72 4.01 -3.78
CA ASP A 31 -0.39 4.32 -3.28
C ASP A 31 -0.31 4.24 -1.74
N LEU A 32 0.89 4.08 -1.21
CA LEU A 32 1.19 4.11 0.22
C LEU A 32 2.11 5.30 0.55
N VAL A 33 1.69 6.09 1.54
CA VAL A 33 2.52 7.13 2.14
C VAL A 33 2.82 6.75 3.59
N THR A 34 4.07 6.46 3.89
CA THR A 34 4.50 6.19 5.27
C THR A 34 4.61 7.48 6.08
N ASP A 35 4.45 7.38 7.40
CA ASP A 35 4.57 8.52 8.31
C ASP A 35 5.98 9.13 8.33
N ARG A 36 6.99 8.36 7.88
CA ARG A 36 8.38 8.84 7.73
C ARG A 36 8.67 9.43 6.34
N GLY A 37 7.64 9.70 5.54
CA GLY A 37 7.77 10.40 4.25
C GLY A 37 8.13 9.53 3.06
N ARG A 38 8.30 8.21 3.21
CA ARG A 38 8.48 7.30 2.08
C ARG A 38 7.17 7.15 1.30
N TYR A 39 7.25 7.37 -0.01
CA TYR A 39 6.16 7.20 -0.97
C TYR A 39 6.36 5.90 -1.76
N LEU A 40 5.29 5.13 -1.89
CA LEU A 40 5.27 3.85 -2.59
C LEU A 40 4.11 3.86 -3.56
N GLU A 41 4.44 3.93 -4.85
CA GLU A 41 3.45 3.79 -5.91
C GLU A 41 2.94 2.37 -5.91
N GLY A 42 1.64 2.12 -5.90
CA GLY A 42 1.12 0.76 -6.09
C GLY A 42 0.63 0.56 -7.52
N GLY A 43 -0.38 -0.30 -7.67
CA GLY A 43 -0.96 -0.59 -8.97
C GLY A 43 -2.23 0.18 -9.27
N LEU A 44 -2.67 0.05 -10.52
CA LEU A 44 -3.88 0.69 -11.02
C LEU A 44 -5.12 0.02 -10.43
N VAL A 45 -6.04 0.84 -9.93
CA VAL A 45 -7.39 0.42 -9.56
C VAL A 45 -8.17 0.19 -10.84
N SER A 46 -8.91 -0.90 -10.93
CA SER A 46 -9.72 -1.19 -12.12
C SER A 46 -10.91 -0.22 -12.24
N ASN A 47 -11.54 -0.22 -13.41
CA ASN A 47 -12.63 0.71 -13.72
C ASN A 47 -13.90 0.47 -12.89
N ASP A 48 -14.10 -0.73 -12.36
CA ASP A 48 -15.18 -1.07 -11.44
C ASP A 48 -14.82 -0.81 -9.97
N GLY A 49 -13.62 -0.28 -9.71
CA GLY A 49 -13.13 0.04 -8.37
C GLY A 49 -12.49 -1.12 -7.63
N ASP A 50 -12.32 -2.29 -8.25
CA ASP A 50 -11.54 -3.39 -7.68
C ASP A 50 -10.07 -3.00 -7.53
N MET A 51 -9.54 -3.25 -6.33
CA MET A 51 -8.18 -2.89 -5.91
C MET A 51 -7.32 -4.14 -5.69
N THR A 52 -7.78 -5.33 -6.10
CA THR A 52 -7.06 -6.59 -5.88
C THR A 52 -5.68 -6.57 -6.54
N GLU A 53 -5.61 -6.28 -7.84
CA GLU A 53 -4.33 -6.16 -8.57
C GLU A 53 -3.51 -4.97 -8.07
N ALA A 54 -4.16 -3.82 -7.82
CA ALA A 54 -3.52 -2.63 -7.25
C ALA A 54 -2.79 -2.91 -5.94
N SER A 55 -3.46 -3.67 -5.05
CA SER A 55 -2.93 -4.08 -3.74
C SER A 55 -1.83 -5.13 -3.88
N LEU A 56 -1.95 -6.04 -4.84
CA LEU A 56 -0.93 -7.04 -5.13
C LEU A 56 0.36 -6.38 -5.60
N GLU A 57 0.28 -5.44 -6.55
CA GLU A 57 1.43 -4.67 -7.01
C GLU A 57 2.08 -3.87 -5.88
N LEU A 58 1.26 -3.18 -5.07
CA LEU A 58 1.77 -2.45 -3.90
C LEU A 58 2.50 -3.37 -2.93
N SER A 59 1.95 -4.58 -2.67
CA SER A 59 2.54 -5.56 -1.76
C SER A 59 3.90 -6.07 -2.23
N ARG A 60 4.12 -6.20 -3.55
CA ARG A 60 5.42 -6.60 -4.12
C ARG A 60 6.52 -5.61 -3.74
N LYS A 61 6.22 -4.32 -3.74
CA LYS A 61 7.18 -3.28 -3.35
C LYS A 61 7.55 -3.33 -1.88
N PHE A 62 6.75 -3.97 -1.02
CA PHE A 62 7.09 -4.08 0.39
C PHE A 62 8.35 -4.93 0.61
N PHE A 63 8.54 -5.96 -0.22
CA PHE A 63 9.78 -6.74 -0.19
C PHE A 63 10.99 -5.87 -0.53
N ASP A 64 10.91 -5.06 -1.59
CA ASP A 64 12.01 -4.18 -2.01
C ASP A 64 12.38 -3.14 -0.94
N VAL A 65 11.39 -2.73 -0.14
CA VAL A 65 11.51 -1.64 0.82
C VAL A 65 12.00 -2.09 2.19
N TRP A 66 11.59 -3.28 2.64
CA TRP A 66 11.88 -3.80 3.98
C TRP A 66 12.64 -5.13 3.99
N GLY A 67 12.89 -5.74 2.83
CA GLY A 67 13.65 -6.99 2.70
C GLY A 67 12.96 -8.20 3.32
N MET A 68 11.64 -8.14 3.52
CA MET A 68 10.86 -9.18 4.21
C MET A 68 9.69 -9.65 3.37
N SER A 69 9.47 -10.96 3.35
CA SER A 69 8.27 -11.59 2.78
C SER A 69 7.19 -11.77 3.85
N ASN A 70 5.97 -12.09 3.43
CA ASN A 70 4.82 -12.33 4.31
C ASN A 70 4.50 -11.15 5.25
N LEU A 71 4.59 -9.94 4.71
CA LEU A 71 4.17 -8.74 5.42
C LEU A 71 2.66 -8.60 5.37
N GLN A 72 2.08 -8.21 6.50
CA GLN A 72 0.66 -7.93 6.63
C GLN A 72 0.43 -6.42 6.56
N LEU A 73 -0.63 -6.03 5.85
CA LEU A 73 -1.11 -4.66 5.84
C LEU A 73 -2.37 -4.58 6.71
N HIS A 74 -2.26 -4.02 7.89
CA HIS A 74 -3.40 -3.75 8.75
C HIS A 74 -3.98 -2.39 8.44
N VAL A 75 -5.22 -2.38 7.99
CA VAL A 75 -5.96 -1.18 7.60
C VAL A 75 -6.91 -0.79 8.73
N THR A 76 -6.94 0.49 9.06
CA THR A 76 -7.90 1.06 10.02
C THR A 76 -8.80 2.07 9.31
N LEU A 77 -10.08 1.74 9.28
CA LEU A 77 -11.16 2.64 8.86
C LEU A 77 -11.58 3.47 10.08
N ARG A 78 -11.70 4.78 9.90
CA ARG A 78 -12.24 5.71 10.90
C ARG A 78 -13.25 6.60 10.22
#